data_AF-A0A0U1HNV1-F1
#
_entry.id   AF-A0A0U1HNV1-F1
#
_cell.length_a   1.000
_cell.length_b   1.000
_cell.length_c   1.000
_cell.angle_alpha   90.00
_cell.angle_beta   90.00
_cell.angle_gamma   90.00
#
_symmetry.space_group_name_H-M   'P 1'
#
loop_
_entity.id
_entity.type
_entity.pdbx_description
1 polymer ?
#
loop_
_entity_poly.entity_id
_entity_poly.type
_entity_poly.pdbx_seq_one_letter_code
_entity_poly.pdbx_strand_id
1 'polypeptide(L)'
;MNTFKLLLITFLVMQLLLICYSDIRYRIISNKFVVTIAITALVLSFITYNTVSIVIPLIALLTGYIIFHFNFIGGGDVKLITVLLLTLNAGQSLNFILYTAIMGGVVMIIGMLINRDDIQQRGVPYAVAISGGFLLSLFS
;
A
#
# COMPACT_ATOMS: atom_id res chain seq x y z
N MET A 1 -6.77 3.30 -24.19
CA MET A 1 -6.49 3.59 -22.76
C MET A 1 -6.65 5.10 -22.56
N ASN A 2 -7.60 5.57 -21.74
CA ASN A 2 -7.83 7.01 -21.56
C ASN A 2 -6.56 7.69 -21.02
N THR A 3 -6.09 8.74 -21.68
CA THR A 3 -4.95 9.58 -21.25
C THR A 3 -5.11 10.05 -19.79
N PHE A 4 -6.34 10.35 -19.40
CA PHE A 4 -6.71 10.72 -18.03
C PHE A 4 -6.42 9.62 -16.99
N LYS A 5 -6.70 8.35 -17.32
CA LYS A 5 -6.39 7.21 -16.44
C LYS A 5 -4.88 7.08 -16.23
N LEU A 6 -4.11 7.26 -17.31
CA LEU A 6 -2.65 7.17 -17.26
C LEU A 6 -2.05 8.28 -16.40
N LEU A 7 -2.55 9.51 -16.53
CA LEU A 7 -2.17 10.63 -15.66
C LEU A 7 -2.44 10.31 -14.18
N LEU A 8 -3.60 9.77 -13.86
CA LEU A 8 -3.95 9.41 -12.48
C LEU A 8 -3.02 8.32 -11.91
N ILE A 9 -2.71 7.29 -12.71
CA ILE A 9 -1.78 6.23 -12.33
C ILE A 9 -0.39 6.84 -12.08
N THR A 10 0.12 7.67 -12.99
CA THR A 10 1.44 8.30 -12.80
C THR A 10 1.50 9.17 -11.53
N PHE A 11 0.41 9.88 -11.23
CA PHE A 11 0.30 10.67 -10.01
C PHE A 11 0.28 9.78 -8.75
N LEU A 12 -0.45 8.67 -8.78
CA LEU A 12 -0.48 7.68 -7.69
C LEU A 12 0.90 7.04 -7.47
N VAL A 13 1.61 6.68 -8.54
CA VAL A 13 2.99 6.17 -8.45
C VAL A 13 3.92 7.19 -7.80
N MET A 14 3.82 8.46 -8.16
CA MET A 14 4.60 9.53 -7.52
C MET A 14 4.30 9.65 -6.03
N GLN A 15 3.04 9.53 -5.62
CA GLN A 15 2.65 9.52 -4.20
C GLN A 15 3.25 8.33 -3.46
N LEU A 16 3.21 7.13 -4.04
CA LEU A 16 3.79 5.92 -3.46
C LEU A 16 5.30 6.03 -3.29
N LEU A 17 6.02 6.56 -4.29
CA LEU A 17 7.47 6.80 -4.20
C LEU A 17 7.81 7.75 -3.05
N LEU A 18 7.00 8.79 -2.85
CA LEU A 18 7.20 9.76 -1.78
C LEU A 18 6.94 9.16 -0.39
N ILE A 19 5.93 8.28 -0.26
CA ILE A 19 5.72 7.49 0.96
C ILE A 19 6.88 6.53 1.18
N CYS A 20 7.35 5.81 0.16
CA CYS A 20 8.49 4.90 0.27
C CYS A 20 9.73 5.66 0.79
N TYR A 21 9.99 6.85 0.27
CA TYR A 21 11.08 7.70 0.75
C TYR A 21 10.89 8.11 2.21
N SER A 22 9.68 8.57 2.59
CA SER A 22 9.35 8.93 3.97
C SER A 22 9.49 7.74 4.94
N ASP A 23 9.09 6.55 4.50
CA ASP A 23 9.12 5.33 5.29
C ASP A 23 10.55 4.80 5.49
N ILE A 24 11.41 4.91 4.46
CA ILE A 24 12.84 4.59 4.57
C ILE A 24 13.55 5.59 5.51
N ARG A 25 13.27 6.90 5.37
CA ARG A 25 14.02 7.93 6.10
C ARG A 25 13.52 8.16 7.53
N TYR A 26 12.21 8.21 7.71
CA TYR A 26 11.57 8.63 8.95
C TYR A 26 10.71 7.53 9.59
N ARG A 27 10.47 6.40 8.91
CA ARG A 27 9.57 5.31 9.38
C ARG A 27 8.16 5.82 9.73
N ILE A 28 7.72 6.88 9.04
CA ILE A 28 6.43 7.54 9.30
C ILE A 28 5.65 7.61 7.99
N ILE A 29 4.46 7.00 8.02
CA ILE A 29 3.43 7.17 7.00
C ILE A 29 2.47 8.26 7.48
N SER A 30 2.58 9.46 6.90
CA SER A 30 1.71 10.57 7.28
C SER A 30 0.27 10.34 6.81
N ASN A 31 -0.70 10.60 7.70
CA ASN A 31 -2.13 10.55 7.37
C ASN A 31 -2.48 11.47 6.18
N LYS A 32 -1.73 12.56 5.98
CA LYS A 32 -1.94 13.46 4.83
C LYS A 32 -1.75 12.74 3.50
N PHE A 33 -0.71 11.92 3.37
CA PHE A 33 -0.45 11.16 2.15
C PHE A 33 -1.48 10.04 1.95
N VAL A 34 -1.88 9.37 3.03
CA VAL A 34 -2.94 8.35 2.97
C VAL A 34 -4.24 8.97 2.44
N VAL A 35 -4.63 10.15 2.93
CA VAL A 35 -5.85 10.83 2.46
C VAL A 35 -5.74 11.22 0.99
N THR A 36 -4.59 11.73 0.54
CA THR A 36 -4.44 12.08 -0.88
C THR A 36 -4.45 10.84 -1.78
N ILE A 37 -3.91 9.71 -1.32
CA ILE A 37 -4.01 8.43 -2.06
C ILE A 37 -5.44 7.91 -2.03
N ALA A 38 -6.19 8.10 -0.93
CA ALA A 38 -7.60 7.67 -0.85
C ALA A 38 -8.46 8.33 -1.92
N ILE A 39 -8.26 9.64 -2.11
CA ILE A 39 -8.96 10.41 -3.13
C ILE A 39 -8.56 9.94 -4.53
N THR A 40 -7.26 9.78 -4.80
CA THR A 40 -6.81 9.33 -6.13
C THR A 40 -7.25 7.91 -6.43
N ALA A 41 -7.25 7.03 -5.44
CA ALA A 41 -7.72 5.66 -5.55
C ALA A 41 -9.23 5.60 -5.86
N LEU A 42 -10.05 6.39 -5.15
CA LEU A 42 -11.49 6.42 -5.38
C LEU A 42 -11.82 6.91 -6.80
N VAL A 43 -11.13 7.96 -7.25
CA VAL A 43 -11.28 8.49 -8.62
C VAL A 43 -10.82 7.46 -9.65
N LEU A 44 -9.68 6.78 -9.43
CA LEU A 44 -9.17 5.74 -10.35
C LEU A 44 -10.12 4.55 -10.47
N SER A 45 -10.69 4.12 -9.34
CA SER A 45 -11.65 3.02 -9.25
C SER A 45 -12.91 3.33 -10.04
N PHE A 46 -13.46 4.54 -9.85
CA PHE A 46 -14.65 5.00 -10.59
C PHE A 46 -14.41 5.06 -12.11
N ILE A 47 -13.24 5.54 -12.55
CA ILE A 47 -12.91 5.62 -13.98
C ILE A 47 -12.66 4.23 -14.59
N THR A 48 -12.12 3.30 -13.81
CA THR A 48 -11.68 2.00 -14.33
C THR A 48 -12.81 0.97 -14.34
N TYR A 49 -13.60 0.91 -13.27
CA TYR A 49 -14.59 -0.14 -13.04
C TYR A 49 -16.03 0.39 -12.98
N ASN A 50 -16.23 1.72 -13.08
CA ASN A 50 -17.52 2.42 -12.94
C ASN A 50 -18.28 2.10 -11.63
N THR A 51 -17.59 1.44 -10.70
CA THR A 51 -18.10 0.93 -9.43
C THR A 51 -16.96 0.95 -8.43
N VAL A 52 -17.27 1.18 -7.16
CA VAL A 52 -16.28 1.19 -6.08
C VAL A 52 -16.61 0.07 -5.11
N SER A 53 -15.74 -0.92 -5.01
CA SER A 53 -15.88 -2.01 -4.05
C SER A 53 -15.45 -1.54 -2.67
N ILE A 54 -16.40 -1.08 -1.85
CA ILE A 54 -16.13 -0.60 -0.48
C ILE A 54 -16.01 -1.75 0.52
N VAL A 55 -16.64 -2.90 0.23
CA VAL A 55 -16.71 -4.05 1.14
C VAL A 55 -15.33 -4.60 1.48
N ILE A 56 -14.47 -4.82 0.47
CA ILE A 56 -13.13 -5.41 0.67
C ILE A 56 -12.21 -4.48 1.47
N PRO A 57 -12.08 -3.18 1.11
CA PRO A 57 -11.33 -2.20 1.92
C PRO A 57 -11.83 -2.09 3.36
N LEU A 58 -13.15 -2.15 3.58
CA LEU A 58 -13.73 -2.05 4.92
C LEU A 58 -13.38 -3.27 5.78
N ILE A 59 -13.47 -4.48 5.21
CA ILE A 59 -13.05 -5.71 5.88
C ILE A 59 -11.55 -5.67 6.17
N ALA A 60 -10.74 -5.23 5.21
CA ALA A 60 -9.29 -5.06 5.41
C ALA A 60 -8.97 -4.03 6.51
N LEU A 61 -9.77 -2.97 6.63
CA LEU A 61 -9.59 -1.95 7.67
C LEU A 61 -9.93 -2.51 9.04
N LEU A 62 -11.05 -3.23 9.17
CA LEU A 62 -11.47 -3.84 10.43
C LEU A 62 -10.50 -4.92 10.88
N THR A 63 -10.13 -5.84 9.98
CA THR A 63 -9.16 -6.90 10.27
C THR A 63 -7.78 -6.32 10.57
N GLY A 64 -7.32 -5.36 9.78
CA GLY A 64 -6.06 -4.66 10.02
C GLY A 64 -6.05 -3.88 11.33
N TYR A 65 -7.18 -3.27 11.73
CA TYR A 65 -7.30 -2.59 13.02
C TYR A 65 -7.24 -3.57 14.20
N ILE A 66 -7.86 -4.74 14.07
CA ILE A 66 -7.74 -5.82 15.08
C ILE A 66 -6.28 -6.26 15.20
N ILE A 67 -5.58 -6.46 14.08
CA ILE A 67 -4.16 -6.87 14.08
C ILE A 67 -3.27 -5.74 14.65
N PHE A 68 -3.58 -4.48 14.33
CA PHE A 68 -2.92 -3.30 14.91
C PHE A 68 -3.07 -3.26 16.43
N HIS A 69 -4.24 -3.62 16.97
CA HIS A 69 -4.45 -3.70 18.42
C HIS A 69 -3.51 -4.73 19.10
N PHE A 70 -3.11 -5.77 18.38
CA PHE A 70 -2.12 -6.74 18.85
C PHE A 70 -0.66 -6.32 18.59
N ASN A 71 -0.41 -5.08 18.14
CA ASN A 71 0.91 -4.51 17.83
C ASN A 71 1.74 -5.29 16.79
N PHE A 72 1.13 -6.13 15.96
CA PHE A 72 1.85 -6.88 14.92
C PHE A 72 2.16 -6.03 13.67
N ILE A 73 1.34 -5.02 13.39
CA ILE A 73 1.44 -4.17 12.20
C ILE A 73 1.33 -2.70 12.60
N GLY A 74 2.01 -1.80 11.89
CA GLY A 74 1.88 -0.36 12.08
C GLY A 74 0.54 0.17 11.58
N GLY A 75 -0.09 1.08 12.34
CA GLY A 75 -1.39 1.65 11.96
C GLY A 75 -1.35 2.45 10.65
N GLY A 76 -0.16 2.93 10.25
CA GLY A 76 0.06 3.54 8.94
C GLY A 76 -0.05 2.55 7.78
N ASP A 77 0.49 1.35 7.95
CA ASP A 77 0.49 0.29 6.92
C ASP A 77 -0.92 -0.20 6.64
N VAL A 78 -1.72 -0.43 7.69
CA VAL A 78 -3.14 -0.79 7.57
C VAL A 78 -3.88 0.25 6.75
N LYS A 79 -3.70 1.54 7.08
CA LYS A 79 -4.35 2.63 6.36
C LYS A 79 -3.93 2.67 4.90
N LEU A 80 -2.64 2.49 4.60
CA LEU A 80 -2.14 2.47 3.22
C LEU A 80 -2.75 1.30 2.42
N ILE A 81 -2.74 0.08 2.99
CA ILE A 81 -3.33 -1.12 2.39
C ILE A 81 -4.82 -0.90 2.08
N THR A 82 -5.58 -0.35 3.02
CA THR A 82 -7.03 -0.14 2.84
C THR A 82 -7.35 0.84 1.70
N VAL A 83 -6.56 1.91 1.62
CA VAL A 83 -6.70 2.91 0.58
C VAL A 83 -6.35 2.36 -0.80
N LEU A 84 -5.32 1.53 -0.89
CA LEU A 84 -4.93 0.88 -2.15
C LEU A 84 -5.92 -0.21 -2.58
N LEU A 85 -6.56 -0.89 -1.63
CA LEU A 85 -7.63 -1.85 -1.94
C LEU A 85 -8.86 -1.21 -2.57
N LEU A 86 -9.16 0.07 -2.30
CA LEU A 86 -10.27 0.79 -2.97
C LEU A 86 -10.08 0.87 -4.48
N THR A 87 -8.83 0.76 -4.96
CA THR A 87 -8.49 0.89 -6.37
C THR A 87 -8.60 -0.42 -7.14
N LEU A 88 -8.62 -1.56 -6.45
CA LEU A 88 -8.47 -2.89 -7.03
C LEU A 88 -9.81 -3.63 -7.07
N ASN A 89 -9.97 -4.49 -8.07
CA ASN A 89 -11.10 -5.42 -8.11
C ASN A 89 -10.85 -6.62 -7.17
N ALA A 90 -11.87 -7.45 -6.90
CA ALA A 90 -11.77 -8.60 -5.99
C ALA A 90 -10.60 -9.56 -6.34
N GLY A 91 -10.41 -9.90 -7.61
CA GLY A 91 -9.28 -10.74 -8.03
C GLY A 91 -7.92 -10.08 -7.80
N GLN A 92 -7.79 -8.79 -8.13
CA GLN A 92 -6.58 -8.01 -7.91
C GLN A 92 -6.30 -7.79 -6.42
N SER A 93 -7.32 -7.69 -5.58
CA SER A 93 -7.17 -7.54 -4.13
C SER A 93 -6.48 -8.75 -3.49
N LEU A 94 -6.80 -9.97 -3.96
CA LEU A 94 -6.13 -11.20 -3.55
C LEU A 94 -4.66 -11.22 -4.02
N ASN A 95 -4.43 -10.90 -5.30
CA ASN A 95 -3.08 -10.79 -5.85
C ASN A 95 -2.26 -9.75 -5.08
N PHE A 96 -2.87 -8.63 -4.69
CA PHE A 96 -2.23 -7.57 -3.91
C PHE A 96 -1.79 -8.07 -2.54
N ILE A 97 -2.64 -8.76 -1.79
CA ILE A 97 -2.27 -9.32 -0.48
C ILE A 97 -1.13 -10.34 -0.64
N LEU A 98 -1.20 -11.19 -1.67
CA LEU A 98 -0.18 -12.20 -1.92
C LEU A 98 1.16 -11.56 -2.33
N TYR A 99 1.15 -10.60 -3.26
CA TYR A 99 2.35 -9.91 -3.70
C TYR A 99 2.95 -9.02 -2.62
N THR A 100 2.13 -8.39 -1.78
CA THR A 100 2.64 -7.62 -0.62
C THR A 100 3.28 -8.52 0.42
N ALA A 101 2.74 -9.72 0.67
CA ALA A 101 3.38 -10.71 1.54
C ALA A 101 4.74 -11.17 0.99
N ILE A 102 4.82 -11.48 -0.31
CA ILE A 102 6.09 -11.85 -0.97
C ILE A 102 7.09 -10.69 -0.90
N MET A 103 6.67 -9.49 -1.28
CA MET A 103 7.55 -8.31 -1.28
C MET A 103 7.97 -7.95 0.15
N GLY A 104 7.13 -8.17 1.15
CA GLY A 104 7.48 -7.99 2.56
C GLY A 104 8.64 -8.88 2.98
N GLY A 105 8.60 -10.16 2.59
CA GLY A 105 9.71 -11.09 2.81
C GLY A 105 11.00 -10.66 2.09
N VAL A 106 10.88 -10.21 0.83
CA VAL A 106 12.04 -9.70 0.06
C VAL A 106 12.66 -8.48 0.72
N VAL A 107 11.85 -7.49 1.12
CA VAL A 107 12.33 -6.27 1.78
C VAL A 107 12.96 -6.59 3.14
N MET A 108 12.41 -7.55 3.88
CA MET A 108 13.01 -8.02 5.15
C MET A 108 14.38 -8.65 4.91
N ILE A 109 14.52 -9.56 3.94
CA ILE A 109 15.80 -10.22 3.62
C ILE A 109 16.83 -9.19 3.17
N ILE A 110 16.48 -8.30 2.26
CA ILE A 110 17.37 -7.25 1.76
C ILE A 110 17.78 -6.30 2.90
N GLY A 111 16.83 -5.89 3.73
CA GLY A 111 17.10 -5.05 4.91
C GLY A 111 18.09 -5.73 5.88
N MET A 112 17.90 -7.03 6.13
CA MET A 112 18.82 -7.83 6.95
C MET A 112 20.19 -8.07 6.29
N LEU A 113 20.34 -7.93 4.98
CA LEU A 113 21.63 -8.02 4.31
C LEU A 113 22.39 -6.69 4.32
N ILE A 114 21.67 -5.57 4.19
CA ILE A 114 22.27 -4.24 4.11
C ILE A 114 22.60 -3.70 5.50
N ASN A 115 21.63 -3.71 6.43
CA ASN A 115 21.79 -3.09 7.75
C ASN A 115 20.87 -3.74 8.78
N ARG A 116 21.34 -4.84 9.38
CA ARG A 116 20.59 -5.61 10.39
C ARG A 116 20.20 -4.76 11.59
N ASP A 117 21.12 -3.94 12.07
CA ASP A 117 20.90 -3.12 13.27
C ASP A 117 19.79 -2.08 13.05
N ASP A 118 19.71 -1.48 11.85
CA ASP A 118 18.64 -0.52 11.52
C ASP A 118 17.27 -1.21 11.49
N ILE A 119 17.18 -2.40 10.88
CA ILE A 119 15.94 -3.17 10.82
C ILE A 119 15.49 -3.63 12.21
N GLN A 120 16.42 -4.06 13.05
CA GLN A 120 16.11 -4.55 14.39
C GLN A 120 15.69 -3.41 15.34
N GLN A 121 16.25 -2.21 15.17
CA GLN A 121 15.93 -1.05 16.02
C GLN A 121 14.71 -0.26 15.52
N ARG A 122 14.56 -0.11 14.20
CA ARG A 122 13.56 0.80 13.58
C ARG A 122 12.46 0.08 12.80
N GLY A 123 12.56 -1.24 12.64
CA GLY A 123 11.61 -2.02 11.84
C GLY A 123 11.88 -1.95 10.33
N VAL A 124 11.13 -2.76 9.59
CA VAL A 124 11.23 -2.88 8.12
C VAL A 124 10.39 -1.78 7.45
N PRO A 125 10.86 -1.15 6.36
CA PRO A 125 10.05 -0.24 5.56
C PRO A 125 8.92 -0.98 4.83
N TYR A 126 7.78 -1.15 5.48
CA TYR A 126 6.64 -1.88 4.92
C TYR A 126 5.99 -1.14 3.76
N ALA A 127 6.09 0.20 3.69
CA ALA A 127 5.51 0.95 2.58
C ALA A 127 6.13 0.57 1.23
N VAL A 128 7.40 0.17 1.21
CA VAL A 128 8.11 -0.30 0.00
C VAL A 128 7.51 -1.62 -0.48
N ALA A 129 7.29 -2.56 0.44
CA ALA A 129 6.67 -3.84 0.13
C ALA A 129 5.22 -3.67 -0.36
N ILE A 130 4.46 -2.81 0.33
CA ILE A 130 3.06 -2.49 -0.03
C ILE A 130 2.99 -1.86 -1.41
N SER A 131 3.84 -0.86 -1.69
CA SER A 131 3.88 -0.19 -2.99
C SER A 131 4.27 -1.14 -4.11
N GLY A 132 5.28 -2.00 -3.88
CA GLY A 132 5.70 -3.00 -4.86
C GLY A 132 4.60 -4.02 -5.17
N GLY A 133 3.95 -4.56 -4.14
CA GLY A 133 2.83 -5.50 -4.31
C GLY A 133 1.62 -4.87 -4.99
N PHE A 134 1.34 -3.59 -4.72
CA PHE A 134 0.28 -2.84 -5.38
C PHE A 134 0.54 -2.69 -6.88
N LEU A 135 1.75 -2.26 -7.26
CA LEU A 135 2.11 -2.09 -8.67
C LEU A 135 2.00 -3.40 -9.43
N LEU A 136 2.50 -4.52 -8.86
CA LEU A 136 2.38 -5.84 -9.46
C LEU A 136 0.91 -6.26 -9.65
N SER A 137 0.06 -6.01 -8.67
CA SER A 137 -1.38 -6.33 -8.75
C SER A 137 -2.13 -5.45 -9.76
N LEU A 138 -1.75 -4.17 -9.88
CA LEU A 138 -2.37 -3.23 -10.82
C LEU A 138 -2.13 -3.65 -12.28
N PHE A 139 -0.98 -4.26 -12.58
CA PHE A 139 -0.59 -4.69 -13.92
C PHE A 139 -0.82 -6.18 -14.20
N SER A 140 -1.29 -6.98 -13.23
CA SER A 140 -1.72 -8.37 -13.44
C SER A 140 -3.16 -8.43 -13.93
#